data_AF-A0A832FG25-F1
#
_entry.id   AF-A0A832FG25-F1
#
_cell.length_a   1.000
_cell.length_b   1.000
_cell.length_c   1.000
_cell.angle_alpha   90.00
_cell.angle_beta   90.00
_cell.angle_gamma   90.00
#
_symmetry.space_group_name_H-M   'P 1'
#
loop_
_entity.id
_entity.type
_entity.pdbx_description
1 polymer ?
#
loop_
_entity_poly.entity_id
_entity_poly.type
_entity_poly.pdbx_seq_one_letter_code
_entity_poly.pdbx_strand_id
1 'polypeptide(L)'
;FLHIDEDFVLAMLKARKKESDLGINAHLNFCALLEAKERIEIARKCEDLMAEAVDMARNYGVHIIKPEFFGESDKRDCPYRDSIFIRSDGFVSPCMPFAYTHEEFVNRRYNRVREFVLGHLNEGIDEVVKRKDQFEELRKNMDFPWCGDCGHTAGCWYLENGMDCYGNIPSCSQCLYSTGIAKCMI
;
A
#
# COMPACT_ATOMS: atom_id res chain seq x y z
N PHE A 1 5.42 28.77 7.44
CA PHE A 1 5.45 28.51 8.89
C PHE A 1 4.10 27.95 9.29
N LEU A 2 4.06 26.76 9.89
CA LEU A 2 2.85 26.17 10.42
C LEU A 2 2.27 27.12 11.47
N HIS A 3 1.05 27.62 11.26
CA HIS A 3 0.36 28.41 12.27
C HIS A 3 -0.12 27.42 13.34
N ILE A 4 0.67 27.30 14.41
CA ILE A 4 0.31 26.52 15.59
C ILE A 4 -0.51 27.47 16.47
N ASP A 5 -1.82 27.24 16.54
CA ASP A 5 -2.72 27.94 17.45
C ASP A 5 -3.02 27.09 18.70
N GLU A 6 -3.70 27.70 19.67
CA GLU A 6 -4.00 27.07 20.95
C GLU A 6 -4.94 25.85 20.80
N ASP A 7 -5.90 25.93 19.87
CA ASP A 7 -6.81 24.83 19.56
C ASP A 7 -6.06 23.61 19.02
N PHE A 8 -5.06 23.85 18.18
CA PHE A 8 -4.18 22.81 17.66
C PHE A 8 -3.38 22.13 18.79
N VAL A 9 -2.78 22.90 19.69
CA VAL A 9 -2.05 22.35 20.84
C VAL A 9 -2.98 21.54 21.76
N LEU A 10 -4.21 22.01 21.98
CA LEU A 10 -5.19 21.29 22.78
C LEU A 10 -5.63 19.98 22.12
N ALA A 11 -5.83 19.97 20.80
CA ALA A 11 -6.13 18.75 20.04
C ALA A 11 -4.99 17.72 20.16
N MET A 12 -3.75 18.17 20.10
CA MET A 12 -2.55 17.34 20.26
C MET A 12 -2.45 16.71 21.65
N LEU A 13 -2.69 17.49 22.70
CA LEU A 13 -2.71 17.00 24.09
C LEU A 13 -3.83 15.98 24.30
N LYS A 14 -5.01 16.20 23.69
CA LYS A 14 -6.11 15.23 23.72
C LYS A 14 -5.77 13.93 22.99
N ALA A 15 -5.13 14.01 21.82
CA ALA A 15 -4.69 12.83 21.08
C ALA A 15 -3.68 12.00 21.88
N ARG A 16 -2.66 12.66 22.47
CA ARG A 16 -1.64 12.02 23.30
C ARG A 16 -2.21 11.43 24.59
N LYS A 17 -3.20 12.09 25.20
CA LYS A 17 -3.92 11.54 26.35
C LYS A 17 -4.72 10.29 25.95
N LYS A 18 -5.47 10.34 24.85
CA LYS A 18 -6.23 9.20 24.34
C LYS A 18 -5.34 8.00 24.02
N GLU A 19 -4.15 8.24 23.46
CA GLU A 19 -3.13 7.22 23.23
C GLU A 19 -2.70 6.55 24.55
N SER A 20 -2.32 7.35 25.55
CA SER A 20 -1.97 6.88 26.88
C SER A 20 -3.11 6.10 27.55
N ASP A 21 -4.35 6.55 27.40
CA ASP A 21 -5.54 5.92 27.97
C ASP A 21 -5.87 4.58 27.28
N LEU A 22 -5.55 4.44 25.99
CA LEU A 22 -5.70 3.19 25.23
C LEU A 22 -4.53 2.21 25.43
N GLY A 23 -3.48 2.60 26.16
CA GLY A 23 -2.26 1.79 26.33
C GLY A 23 -1.50 1.55 25.02
N ILE A 24 -1.80 2.33 23.99
CA ILE A 24 -1.14 2.25 22.69
C ILE A 24 0.14 3.07 22.81
N ASN A 25 1.32 2.46 22.65
CA ASN A 25 2.59 3.18 22.67
C ASN A 25 2.90 3.70 21.25
N ALA A 26 2.00 4.49 20.69
CA ALA A 26 2.09 4.96 19.31
C ALA A 26 2.74 6.35 19.29
N HIS A 27 4.07 6.40 19.13
CA HIS A 27 4.78 7.65 18.92
C HIS A 27 4.19 8.45 17.74
N LEU A 28 3.22 9.33 18.03
CA LEU A 28 2.51 10.12 17.03
C LEU A 28 3.49 11.10 16.39
N ASN A 29 3.76 10.92 15.09
CA ASN A 29 4.55 11.87 14.32
C ASN A 29 3.68 13.07 13.94
N PHE A 30 3.52 14.00 14.87
CA PHE A 30 2.67 15.16 14.70
C PHE A 30 3.09 16.09 13.57
N CYS A 31 4.38 16.22 13.31
CA CYS A 31 4.88 16.97 12.15
C CYS A 31 4.38 16.34 10.85
N ALA A 32 4.49 15.02 10.72
CA ALA A 32 3.96 14.31 9.56
C ALA A 32 2.43 14.45 9.45
N LEU A 33 1.68 14.38 10.56
CA LEU A 33 0.23 14.58 10.57
C LEU A 33 -0.17 16.00 10.12
N LEU A 34 0.56 17.02 10.59
CA LEU A 34 0.37 18.41 10.19
C LEU A 34 0.63 18.62 8.70
N GLU A 35 1.74 18.09 8.20
CA GLU A 35 2.09 18.13 6.77
C GLU A 35 1.12 17.33 5.89
N ALA A 36 0.43 16.35 6.48
CA ALA A 36 -0.58 15.54 5.82
C ALA A 36 -1.99 16.12 5.92
N LYS A 37 -2.26 17.14 6.76
CA LYS A 37 -3.61 17.65 7.07
C LYS A 37 -4.46 17.88 5.82
N GLU A 38 -3.99 18.70 4.89
CA GLU A 38 -4.70 19.01 3.65
C GLU A 38 -5.02 17.75 2.83
N ARG A 39 -4.10 16.78 2.83
CA ARG A 39 -4.22 15.53 2.07
C ARG A 39 -5.24 14.60 2.72
N ILE A 40 -5.26 14.56 4.05
CA ILE A 40 -6.26 13.82 4.82
C ILE A 40 -7.65 14.42 4.57
N GLU A 41 -7.76 15.74 4.52
CA GLU A 41 -9.02 16.42 4.19
C GLU A 41 -9.49 16.10 2.76
N ILE A 42 -8.58 16.08 1.78
CA ILE A 42 -8.88 15.66 0.41
C ILE A 42 -9.29 14.17 0.38
N ALA A 43 -8.54 13.29 1.04
CA ALA A 43 -8.82 11.86 1.09
C ALA A 43 -10.21 11.56 1.67
N ARG A 44 -10.61 12.26 2.75
CA ARG A 44 -11.96 12.15 3.33
C ARG A 44 -13.05 12.63 2.37
N LYS A 45 -12.84 13.76 1.70
CA LYS A 45 -13.80 14.23 0.67
C LYS A 45 -13.95 13.21 -0.46
N CYS A 46 -12.85 12.60 -0.90
CA CYS A 46 -12.90 11.57 -1.93
C CYS A 46 -13.61 10.30 -1.44
N GLU A 47 -13.45 9.93 -0.16
CA GLU A 47 -14.17 8.82 0.47
C GLU A 47 -15.68 9.07 0.46
N ASP A 48 -16.12 10.27 0.88
CA ASP A 48 -17.53 10.68 0.86
C ASP A 48 -18.09 10.63 -0.57
N LEU A 49 -17.38 11.21 -1.54
CA LEU A 49 -17.79 11.19 -2.96
C LEU A 49 -17.89 9.77 -3.53
N MET A 50 -16.96 8.88 -3.15
CA MET A 50 -17.01 7.48 -3.58
C MET A 50 -18.20 6.74 -2.95
N ALA A 51 -18.56 7.04 -1.70
CA ALA A 51 -19.74 6.47 -1.06
C ALA A 51 -21.02 6.88 -1.80
N GLU A 52 -21.16 8.16 -2.13
CA GLU A 52 -22.28 8.67 -2.93
C GLU A 52 -22.34 7.99 -4.32
N ALA A 53 -21.19 7.82 -4.98
CA ALA A 53 -21.12 7.14 -6.28
C ALA A 53 -21.55 5.67 -6.19
N VAL A 54 -21.14 4.96 -5.13
CA VAL A 54 -21.56 3.57 -4.88
C VAL A 54 -23.08 3.50 -4.67
N ASP A 55 -23.65 4.41 -3.88
CA ASP A 55 -25.10 4.44 -3.64
C ASP A 55 -25.90 4.74 -4.91
N MET A 56 -25.41 5.67 -5.74
CA MET A 56 -26.01 5.94 -7.04
C MET A 56 -25.95 4.71 -7.96
N ALA A 57 -24.79 4.05 -8.05
CA ALA A 57 -24.56 2.91 -8.93
C ALA A 57 -25.48 1.72 -8.63
N ARG A 58 -25.85 1.51 -7.36
CA ARG A 58 -26.82 0.49 -6.93
C ARG A 58 -28.16 0.62 -7.66
N ASN A 59 -28.64 1.85 -7.89
CA ASN A 59 -29.91 2.10 -8.58
C ASN A 59 -29.87 1.70 -10.06
N TYR A 60 -28.67 1.61 -10.65
CA TYR A 60 -28.44 1.19 -12.02
C TYR A 60 -27.98 -0.26 -12.14
N GLY A 61 -27.93 -1.01 -11.04
CA GLY A 61 -27.42 -2.39 -11.02
C GLY A 61 -25.91 -2.48 -11.29
N VAL A 62 -25.16 -1.38 -11.09
CA VAL A 62 -23.71 -1.33 -11.27
C VAL A 62 -23.02 -1.55 -9.92
N HIS A 63 -22.12 -2.53 -9.89
CA HIS A 63 -21.29 -2.80 -8.71
C HIS A 63 -19.94 -2.08 -8.82
N ILE A 64 -19.68 -1.15 -7.91
CA ILE A 64 -18.40 -0.43 -7.83
C ILE A 64 -17.53 -1.04 -6.74
N ILE A 65 -16.32 -1.47 -7.11
CA ILE A 65 -15.27 -1.84 -6.16
C ILE A 65 -14.53 -0.56 -5.78
N LYS A 66 -14.85 0.00 -4.60
CA LYS A 66 -14.19 1.23 -4.14
C LYS A 66 -12.74 0.96 -3.69
N PRO A 67 -11.82 1.91 -3.87
CA PRO A 67 -10.52 1.88 -3.23
C PRO A 67 -10.63 2.24 -1.75
N GLU A 68 -9.59 1.94 -0.99
CA GLU A 68 -9.37 2.51 0.34
C GLU A 68 -8.58 3.81 0.21
N PHE A 69 -8.95 4.83 0.99
CA PHE A 69 -8.24 6.12 0.98
C PHE A 69 -7.13 6.18 2.03
N PHE A 70 -7.16 5.27 3.00
CA PHE A 70 -6.18 5.12 4.06
C PHE A 70 -5.71 3.66 4.06
N GLY A 71 -4.41 3.43 3.87
CA GLY A 71 -3.84 2.10 3.92
C GLY A 71 -3.63 1.69 5.37
N GLU A 72 -4.30 0.63 5.82
CA GLU A 72 -4.13 0.07 7.16
C GLU A 72 -3.17 -1.13 7.09
N SER A 73 -2.07 -1.07 7.84
CA SER A 73 -1.02 -2.10 7.81
C SER A 73 -1.45 -3.45 8.39
N ASP A 74 -2.39 -3.45 9.32
CA ASP A 74 -2.93 -4.63 10.01
C ASP A 74 -4.04 -5.35 9.22
N LYS A 75 -4.61 -4.70 8.19
CA LYS A 75 -5.67 -5.26 7.33
C LYS A 75 -5.20 -5.61 5.93
N ARG A 76 -3.89 -5.74 5.72
CA ARG A 76 -3.35 -6.03 4.39
C ARG A 76 -3.68 -7.44 3.95
N ASP A 77 -4.14 -7.54 2.71
CA ASP A 77 -4.30 -8.82 2.02
C ASP A 77 -3.85 -8.69 0.56
N CYS A 78 -3.21 -9.73 0.03
CA CYS A 78 -2.70 -9.66 -1.33
C CYS A 78 -3.76 -10.15 -2.33
N PRO A 79 -4.27 -9.28 -3.23
CA PRO A 79 -5.32 -9.68 -4.17
C PRO A 79 -4.79 -10.57 -5.31
N TYR A 80 -3.48 -10.84 -5.37
CA TYR A 80 -2.84 -11.66 -6.42
C TYR A 80 -2.35 -13.03 -5.90
N ARG A 81 -2.75 -13.45 -4.70
CA ARG A 81 -2.31 -14.72 -4.08
C ARG A 81 -2.52 -15.92 -5.02
N ASP A 82 -3.70 -16.00 -5.61
CA ASP A 82 -4.08 -17.11 -6.51
C ASP A 82 -3.98 -16.73 -8.00
N SER A 83 -3.17 -15.71 -8.31
CA SER A 83 -3.01 -15.19 -9.66
C SER A 83 -1.57 -15.24 -10.12
N ILE A 84 -1.36 -15.31 -11.43
CA ILE A 84 -0.05 -15.09 -12.05
C ILE A 84 -0.23 -14.14 -13.22
N PHE A 85 0.77 -13.31 -13.50
CA PHE A 85 0.71 -12.38 -14.60
C PHE A 85 1.56 -12.88 -15.75
N ILE A 86 0.94 -13.07 -16.92
CA ILE A 86 1.62 -13.45 -18.15
C ILE A 86 1.60 -12.23 -19.07
N ARG A 87 2.79 -11.73 -19.39
CA ARG A 87 2.98 -10.61 -20.31
C ARG A 87 2.72 -11.06 -21.75
N SER A 88 2.42 -10.10 -22.63
CA SER A 88 2.21 -10.35 -24.06
C SER A 88 3.43 -10.94 -24.78
N ASP A 89 4.64 -10.75 -24.23
CA ASP A 89 5.90 -11.30 -24.75
C ASP A 89 6.24 -12.69 -24.18
N GLY A 90 5.38 -13.27 -23.34
CA GLY A 90 5.56 -14.61 -22.78
C GLY A 90 6.37 -14.67 -21.48
N PHE A 91 6.85 -13.54 -20.96
CA PHE A 91 7.42 -13.49 -19.61
C PHE A 91 6.33 -13.57 -18.53
N VAL A 92 6.66 -14.25 -17.44
CA VAL A 92 5.73 -14.53 -16.35
C VAL A 92 6.23 -13.88 -15.06
N SER A 93 5.34 -13.17 -14.38
CA SER A 93 5.59 -12.47 -13.12
C SER A 93 4.57 -12.91 -12.06
N PRO A 94 4.89 -12.82 -10.76
CA PRO A 94 4.00 -13.36 -9.74
C PRO A 94 2.72 -12.53 -9.54
N CYS A 95 2.72 -11.27 -9.94
CA CYS A 95 1.56 -10.38 -9.91
C CYS A 95 1.74 -9.23 -10.90
N MET A 96 0.66 -8.50 -11.20
CA MET A 96 0.68 -7.39 -12.15
C MET A 96 1.67 -6.27 -11.77
N PRO A 97 1.77 -5.83 -10.51
CA PRO A 97 2.76 -4.81 -10.12
C PRO A 97 4.21 -5.21 -10.44
N PHE A 98 4.54 -6.50 -10.43
CA PHE A 98 5.89 -6.96 -10.75
C PHE A 98 6.10 -7.31 -12.23
N ALA A 99 5.08 -7.14 -13.08
CA ALA A 99 5.18 -7.43 -14.50
C ALA A 99 6.14 -6.49 -15.24
N TYR A 100 6.21 -5.22 -14.83
CA TYR A 100 7.00 -4.20 -15.50
C TYR A 100 7.68 -3.27 -14.50
N THR A 101 8.87 -2.77 -14.87
CA THR A 101 9.50 -1.69 -14.11
C THR A 101 8.71 -0.41 -14.33
N HIS A 102 8.21 0.19 -13.25
CA HIS A 102 7.41 1.40 -13.30
C HIS A 102 7.61 2.26 -12.05
N GLU A 103 7.08 3.48 -12.09
CA GLU A 103 7.12 4.41 -10.97
C GLU A 103 5.72 4.58 -10.39
N GLU A 104 5.64 4.49 -9.07
CA GLU A 104 4.46 4.84 -8.29
C GLU A 104 4.79 6.08 -7.45
N PHE A 105 3.77 6.86 -7.11
CA PHE A 105 3.93 8.01 -6.22
C PHE A 105 3.16 7.78 -4.92
N VAL A 106 3.88 7.48 -3.84
CA VAL A 106 3.31 7.10 -2.55
C VAL A 106 3.85 8.03 -1.48
N ASN A 107 2.98 8.66 -0.68
CA ASN A 107 3.38 9.55 0.42
C ASN A 107 4.38 10.65 0.01
N ARG A 108 4.16 11.27 -1.16
CA ARG A 108 5.05 12.29 -1.78
C ARG A 108 6.45 11.81 -2.15
N ARG A 109 6.63 10.50 -2.30
CA ARG A 109 7.88 9.88 -2.72
C ARG A 109 7.65 9.03 -3.97
N TYR A 110 8.60 9.10 -4.89
CA TYR A 110 8.68 8.15 -5.99
C TYR A 110 9.13 6.79 -5.45
N ASN A 111 8.34 5.78 -5.75
CA ASN A 111 8.68 4.38 -5.56
C ASN A 111 8.94 3.78 -6.94
N ARG A 112 10.14 3.24 -7.17
CA ARG A 112 10.46 2.54 -8.41
C ARG A 112 10.30 1.05 -8.19
N VAL A 113 9.15 0.52 -8.59
CA VAL A 113 8.92 -0.93 -8.62
C VAL A 113 9.71 -1.50 -9.78
N ARG A 114 10.64 -2.41 -9.50
CA ARG A 114 11.38 -3.14 -10.54
C ARG A 114 10.60 -4.37 -10.94
N GLU A 115 10.65 -4.71 -12.22
CA GLU A 115 10.07 -5.96 -12.68
C GLU A 115 10.70 -7.16 -11.96
N PHE A 116 9.89 -8.17 -11.69
CA PHE A 116 10.33 -9.44 -11.14
C PHE A 116 9.71 -10.57 -11.94
N VAL A 117 10.58 -11.24 -12.69
CA VAL A 117 10.24 -12.29 -13.65
C VAL A 117 10.57 -13.64 -13.04
N LEU A 118 9.59 -14.53 -13.04
CA LEU A 118 9.74 -15.93 -12.62
C LEU A 118 10.37 -16.78 -13.73
N GLY A 119 10.06 -16.48 -14.99
CA GLY A 119 10.54 -17.18 -16.16
C GLY A 119 9.77 -16.83 -17.43
N HIS A 120 9.96 -17.62 -18.48
CA HIS A 120 9.29 -17.47 -19.76
C HIS A 120 8.45 -18.72 -20.10
N LEU A 121 7.32 -18.55 -20.78
CA LEU A 121 6.40 -19.66 -21.12
C LEU A 121 7.04 -20.81 -21.90
N ASN A 122 8.14 -20.54 -22.63
CA ASN A 122 8.90 -21.56 -23.36
C ASN A 122 9.55 -22.61 -22.45
N GLU A 123 9.72 -22.31 -21.16
CA GLU A 123 10.21 -23.24 -20.14
C GLU A 123 9.09 -24.18 -19.65
N GLY A 124 7.83 -23.91 -20.01
CA GLY A 124 6.64 -24.59 -19.49
C GLY A 124 6.04 -23.88 -18.27
N ILE A 125 4.73 -23.65 -18.28
CA ILE A 125 4.05 -22.85 -17.25
C ILE A 125 4.18 -23.48 -15.85
N ASP A 126 4.09 -24.81 -15.74
CA ASP A 126 4.16 -25.50 -14.45
C ASP A 126 5.52 -25.34 -13.77
N GLU A 127 6.62 -25.30 -14.53
CA GLU A 127 7.95 -25.06 -13.97
C GLU A 127 8.11 -23.62 -13.50
N VAL A 128 7.60 -22.66 -14.28
CA VAL A 128 7.70 -21.24 -13.95
C VAL A 128 6.83 -20.89 -12.74
N VAL A 129 5.62 -21.45 -12.63
CA VAL A 129 4.72 -21.22 -11.49
C VAL A 129 5.32 -21.72 -10.17
N LYS A 130 6.03 -22.85 -10.15
CA LYS A 130 6.70 -23.35 -8.94
C LYS A 130 7.72 -22.37 -8.35
N ARG A 131 8.32 -21.51 -9.18
CA ARG A 131 9.27 -20.47 -8.71
C ARG A 131 8.57 -19.38 -7.90
N LYS A 132 7.24 -19.31 -7.94
CA LYS A 132 6.42 -18.40 -7.13
C LYS A 132 6.36 -18.81 -5.66
N ASP A 133 6.63 -20.07 -5.32
CA ASP A 133 6.41 -20.60 -3.96
C ASP A 133 7.14 -19.81 -2.87
N GLN A 134 8.40 -19.42 -3.12
CA GLN A 134 9.17 -18.58 -2.19
C GLN A 134 8.54 -17.19 -1.99
N PHE A 135 7.97 -16.64 -3.07
CA PHE A 135 7.28 -15.35 -3.06
C PHE A 135 5.88 -15.43 -2.43
N GLU A 136 5.24 -16.60 -2.44
CA GLU A 136 3.99 -16.86 -1.70
C GLU A 136 4.21 -17.06 -0.21
N GLU A 137 5.24 -17.80 0.18
CA GLU A 137 5.53 -18.04 1.60
C GLU A 137 5.81 -16.72 2.34
N LEU A 138 6.56 -15.81 1.72
CA LEU A 138 6.79 -14.46 2.24
C LEU A 138 5.47 -13.70 2.54
N ARG A 139 4.44 -13.89 1.71
CA ARG A 139 3.16 -13.16 1.80
C ARG A 139 2.06 -13.95 2.48
N LYS A 140 2.34 -15.14 2.99
CA LYS A 140 1.33 -16.02 3.58
C LYS A 140 0.51 -15.31 4.65
N ASN A 141 1.18 -14.63 5.58
CA ASN A 141 0.55 -13.90 6.68
C ASN A 141 0.70 -12.38 6.57
N MET A 142 1.31 -11.88 5.49
CA MET A 142 1.66 -10.46 5.31
C MET A 142 2.46 -9.88 6.50
N ASP A 143 3.20 -10.74 7.21
CA ASP A 143 3.97 -10.44 8.43
C ASP A 143 5.33 -9.82 8.08
N PHE A 144 5.26 -8.65 7.47
CA PHE A 144 6.39 -7.81 7.13
C PHE A 144 5.92 -6.36 7.16
N PRO A 145 6.81 -5.40 7.46
CA PRO A 145 6.43 -4.01 7.68
C PRO A 145 5.73 -3.40 6.47
N TRP A 146 4.71 -2.59 6.72
CA TRP A 146 4.18 -1.69 5.69
C TRP A 146 4.96 -0.38 5.73
N CYS A 147 5.75 -0.11 4.70
CA CYS A 147 6.56 1.11 4.66
C CYS A 147 5.70 2.37 4.53
N GLY A 148 4.47 2.27 4.03
CA GLY A 148 3.55 3.42 3.96
C GLY A 148 3.23 4.05 5.32
N ASP A 149 3.31 3.29 6.41
CA ASP A 149 3.06 3.78 7.78
C ASP A 149 4.34 4.26 8.48
N CYS A 150 5.50 4.07 7.85
CA CYS A 150 6.77 4.42 8.46
C CYS A 150 7.02 5.94 8.38
N GLY A 151 7.18 6.58 9.54
CA GLY A 151 7.54 7.99 9.66
C GLY A 151 8.94 8.35 9.14
N HIS A 152 9.75 7.36 8.74
CA HIS A 152 11.14 7.50 8.32
C HIS A 152 11.39 7.02 6.87
N THR A 153 10.36 7.03 6.02
CA THR A 153 10.51 6.62 4.61
C THR A 153 11.31 7.60 3.76
N ALA A 154 11.37 8.88 4.14
CA ALA A 154 12.20 9.87 3.47
C ALA A 154 13.70 9.53 3.65
N GLY A 155 14.40 9.23 2.55
CA GLY A 155 15.81 8.82 2.58
C GLY A 155 16.03 7.40 3.12
N CYS A 156 15.01 6.54 3.11
CA CYS A 156 15.15 5.16 3.56
C CYS A 156 15.97 4.34 2.54
N TRP A 157 17.18 3.95 2.95
CA TRP A 157 18.10 3.17 2.13
C TRP A 157 17.50 1.84 1.64
N TYR A 158 16.74 1.13 2.49
CA TYR A 158 16.08 -0.13 2.11
C TYR A 158 15.14 0.06 0.91
N LEU A 159 14.27 1.08 0.98
CA LEU A 159 13.32 1.35 -0.09
C LEU A 159 13.99 1.80 -1.38
N GLU A 160 15.10 2.54 -1.31
CA GLU A 160 15.88 2.93 -2.49
C GLU A 160 16.51 1.72 -3.20
N ASN A 161 16.76 0.64 -2.46
CA ASN A 161 17.28 -0.61 -2.98
C ASN A 161 16.20 -1.63 -3.36
N GLY A 162 14.91 -1.30 -3.17
CA GLY A 162 13.79 -2.20 -3.50
C GLY A 162 13.59 -3.33 -2.50
N MET A 163 14.04 -3.13 -1.26
CA MET A 163 13.94 -4.07 -0.15
C MET A 163 13.20 -3.44 1.03
N ASP A 164 12.71 -4.27 1.95
CA ASP A 164 12.25 -3.80 3.26
C ASP A 164 13.29 -4.05 4.35
N CYS A 165 13.01 -3.60 5.57
CA CYS A 165 13.94 -3.75 6.69
C CYS A 165 14.09 -5.20 7.18
N TYR A 166 13.28 -6.14 6.70
CA TYR A 166 13.45 -7.58 6.95
C TYR A 166 14.33 -8.24 5.88
N GLY A 167 14.70 -7.51 4.83
CA GLY A 167 15.60 -7.98 3.79
C GLY A 167 14.91 -8.62 2.59
N ASN A 168 13.58 -8.51 2.48
CA ASN A 168 12.86 -9.19 1.40
C ASN A 168 13.09 -8.49 0.05
N ILE A 169 13.43 -9.28 -0.97
CA ILE A 169 13.63 -8.82 -2.36
C ILE A 169 13.00 -9.87 -3.30
N PRO A 170 11.99 -9.50 -4.12
CA PRO A 170 11.33 -8.20 -4.16
C PRO A 170 10.47 -7.94 -2.92
N SER A 171 10.36 -6.67 -2.50
CA SER A 171 9.55 -6.30 -1.34
C SER A 171 8.11 -5.95 -1.69
N CYS A 172 7.16 -6.50 -0.94
CA CYS A 172 5.74 -6.10 -1.01
C CYS A 172 5.36 -5.03 0.01
N SER A 173 6.34 -4.47 0.72
CA SER A 173 6.17 -3.48 1.80
C SER A 173 5.72 -2.10 1.31
N GLN A 174 5.61 -1.91 -0.01
CA GLN A 174 5.05 -0.71 -0.65
C GLN A 174 3.88 -1.01 -1.62
N CYS A 175 3.42 -2.27 -1.70
CA CYS A 175 2.28 -2.68 -2.53
C CYS A 175 0.95 -1.99 -2.16
N LEU A 176 0.52 -1.00 -2.96
CA LEU A 176 -0.75 -0.28 -2.79
C LEU A 176 -1.99 -1.16 -2.97
N TYR A 177 -1.85 -2.27 -3.70
CA TYR A 177 -2.93 -3.25 -3.88
C TYR A 177 -3.21 -4.01 -2.59
N SER A 178 -2.16 -4.28 -1.80
CA SER A 178 -2.30 -5.01 -0.54
C SER A 178 -3.05 -4.24 0.54
N THR A 179 -3.04 -2.91 0.46
CA THR A 179 -3.77 -2.01 1.36
C THR A 179 -5.13 -1.60 0.81
N GLY A 180 -5.50 -2.05 -0.39
CA GLY A 180 -6.73 -1.67 -1.06
C GLY A 180 -6.76 -0.25 -1.64
N ILE A 181 -5.68 0.53 -1.53
CA ILE A 181 -5.59 1.87 -2.13
C ILE A 181 -5.67 1.78 -3.65
N ALA A 182 -4.92 0.85 -4.23
CA ALA A 182 -5.07 0.47 -5.63
C ALA A 182 -5.99 -0.75 -5.74
N LYS A 183 -6.94 -0.70 -6.68
CA LYS A 183 -7.78 -1.84 -7.05
C LYS A 183 -7.57 -2.12 -8.53
N CYS A 184 -7.33 -3.39 -8.87
CA CYS A 184 -7.37 -3.86 -10.24
C CYS A 184 -8.73 -4.55 -10.46
N MET A 185 -9.23 -4.55 -11.69
CA MET A 185 -10.31 -5.47 -12.07
C MET A 185 -9.69 -6.83 -12.33
N ILE A 186 -9.54 -7.62 -11.26
CA ILE A 186 -9.09 -9.01 -11.31
C ILE A 186 -10.34 -9.91 -11.30
#